data_AF-A0A1Q9LEP3-F1
#
_entry.id   AF-A0A1Q9LEP3-F1
#
_cell.length_a   1.000
_cell.length_b   1.000
_cell.length_c   1.000
_cell.angle_alpha   90.00
_cell.angle_beta   90.00
_cell.angle_gamma   90.00
#
_symmetry.space_group_name_H-M   'P 1'
#
loop_
_entity.id
_entity.type
_entity.pdbx_description
1 polymer ?
#
loop_
_entity_poly.entity_id
_entity_poly.type
_entity_poly.pdbx_seq_one_letter_code
_entity_poly.pdbx_strand_id
1 'polypeptide(L)'
;MDPPPAAGQPAPTSPGTGADGCRPGEACTVLGTEVIGTTHIQLIGDPGGRSGRLRIGGSASLSLVVELTVAGSGVTLDQGSLTCVGAGISACLVRGTGPTGVVGQAVVGRSGTWSPINRAFTSTAGYLALNQVYGDSTPEVLAATCTPGCARVYLQVSQITGPVLGCTQPYPRLTALPRYPDVSVPYAALRPCPT
;
A
#
# COMPACT_ATOMS: atom_id res chain seq x y z
N MET A 1 -53.77 -12.44 -26.54
CA MET A 1 -53.53 -11.31 -25.63
C MET A 1 -52.35 -11.71 -24.77
N ASP A 2 -51.15 -11.24 -25.12
CA ASP A 2 -49.94 -11.47 -24.31
C ASP A 2 -49.90 -10.48 -23.14
N PRO A 3 -49.41 -10.90 -21.95
CA PRO A 3 -49.21 -10.01 -20.82
C PRO A 3 -48.04 -9.04 -21.09
N PRO A 4 -48.08 -7.80 -20.57
CA PRO A 4 -47.00 -6.84 -20.75
C PRO A 4 -45.74 -7.27 -19.98
N PRO A 5 -44.54 -6.90 -20.46
CA PRO A 5 -43.28 -7.23 -19.79
C PRO A 5 -43.18 -6.49 -18.44
N ALA A 6 -42.73 -7.21 -17.42
CA ALA A 6 -42.46 -6.65 -16.10
C ALA A 6 -41.36 -5.58 -16.19
N ALA A 7 -41.64 -4.39 -15.66
CA ALA A 7 -40.66 -3.32 -15.52
C ALA A 7 -39.49 -3.80 -14.64
N GLY A 8 -38.28 -3.78 -15.19
CA GLY A 8 -37.06 -4.11 -14.45
C GLY A 8 -36.87 -3.18 -13.27
N GLN A 9 -36.81 -3.74 -12.07
CA GLN A 9 -36.50 -3.01 -10.85
C GLN A 9 -35.08 -2.43 -10.95
N PRO A 10 -34.85 -1.14 -10.66
CA PRO A 10 -33.50 -0.57 -10.67
C PRO A 10 -32.60 -1.36 -9.72
N ALA A 11 -31.43 -1.76 -10.19
CA ALA A 11 -30.41 -2.35 -9.33
C ALA A 11 -30.10 -1.35 -8.18
N PRO A 12 -30.00 -1.81 -6.91
CA PRO A 12 -29.63 -0.92 -5.83
C PRO A 12 -28.22 -0.37 -6.12
N THR A 13 -28.13 0.94 -6.36
CA THR A 13 -26.86 1.68 -6.34
C THR A 13 -26.23 1.44 -5.00
N SER A 14 -25.09 0.75 -4.96
CA SER A 14 -24.27 0.66 -3.75
C SER A 14 -24.07 2.08 -3.23
N PRO A 15 -24.35 2.37 -1.95
CA PRO A 15 -24.08 3.68 -1.40
C PRO A 15 -22.60 3.99 -1.61
N GLY A 16 -22.30 5.04 -2.38
CA GLY A 16 -20.93 5.45 -2.64
C GLY A 16 -20.22 5.84 -1.34
N THR A 17 -18.89 5.79 -1.35
CA THR A 17 -18.07 6.26 -0.23
C THR A 17 -18.23 7.77 -0.07
N GLY A 18 -18.50 8.21 1.17
CA GLY A 18 -18.59 9.62 1.54
C GLY A 18 -17.26 10.34 1.44
N ALA A 19 -17.31 11.67 1.47
CA ALA A 19 -16.13 12.54 1.36
C ALA A 19 -15.22 12.47 2.62
N ASP A 20 -15.77 11.96 3.72
CA ASP A 20 -15.04 11.55 4.92
C ASP A 20 -14.23 10.26 4.74
N GLY A 21 -14.41 9.55 3.62
CA GLY A 21 -13.81 8.26 3.36
C GLY A 21 -14.57 7.11 4.00
N CYS A 22 -15.79 7.31 4.49
CA CYS A 22 -16.60 6.27 5.12
C CYS A 22 -17.80 5.91 4.25
N ARG A 23 -18.24 4.64 4.28
CA ARG A 23 -19.50 4.29 3.63
C ARG A 23 -20.68 4.61 4.56
N PRO A 24 -21.85 4.99 4.01
CA PRO A 24 -23.06 5.18 4.80
C PRO A 24 -23.36 3.97 5.70
N GLY A 25 -23.48 4.20 7.01
CA GLY A 25 -23.77 3.16 8.01
C GLY A 25 -22.57 2.31 8.43
N GLU A 26 -21.37 2.56 7.93
CA GLU A 26 -20.14 1.88 8.35
C GLU A 26 -19.53 2.56 9.59
N ALA A 27 -19.14 1.77 10.60
CA ALA A 27 -18.24 2.26 11.63
C ALA A 27 -16.85 2.42 11.02
N CYS A 28 -16.35 3.64 10.94
CA CYS A 28 -15.05 3.96 10.37
C CYS A 28 -14.20 4.80 11.34
N THR A 29 -12.89 4.66 11.25
CA THR A 29 -11.93 5.45 12.01
C THR A 29 -10.70 5.77 11.17
N VAL A 30 -9.98 6.81 11.57
CA VAL A 30 -8.63 7.08 11.06
C VAL A 30 -7.68 6.08 11.73
N LEU A 31 -7.10 5.20 10.92
CA LEU A 31 -6.07 4.27 11.36
C LEU A 31 -4.72 4.99 11.35
N GLY A 32 -4.35 5.66 10.26
CA GLY A 32 -3.06 6.35 10.14
C GLY A 32 -3.20 7.72 9.47
N THR A 33 -2.25 8.61 9.73
CA THR A 33 -2.17 9.92 9.08
C THR A 33 -0.73 10.22 8.67
N GLU A 34 -0.56 10.70 7.45
CA GLU A 34 0.70 11.15 6.87
C GLU A 34 0.52 12.52 6.22
N VAL A 35 1.63 13.25 6.07
CA VAL A 35 1.65 14.56 5.42
C VAL A 35 2.80 14.64 4.42
N ILE A 36 2.49 14.92 3.15
CA ILE A 36 3.49 15.22 2.12
C ILE A 36 3.32 16.68 1.69
N GLY A 37 4.26 17.54 2.09
CA GLY A 37 4.15 18.98 1.87
C GLY A 37 2.91 19.53 2.57
N THR A 38 1.93 20.00 1.79
CA THR A 38 0.62 20.48 2.29
C THR A 38 -0.51 19.46 2.14
N THR A 39 -0.23 18.29 1.56
CA THR A 39 -1.24 17.26 1.32
C THR A 39 -1.37 16.35 2.54
N HIS A 40 -2.56 16.32 3.15
CA HIS A 40 -2.89 15.36 4.20
C HIS A 40 -3.36 14.05 3.58
N ILE A 41 -2.90 12.94 4.15
CA ILE A 41 -3.23 11.59 3.69
C ILE A 41 -3.64 10.78 4.91
N GLN A 42 -4.82 10.20 4.86
CA GLN A 42 -5.37 9.45 5.97
C GLN A 42 -5.80 8.07 5.51
N LEU A 43 -5.38 7.06 6.27
CA LEU A 43 -5.89 5.71 6.14
C LEU A 43 -7.15 5.59 6.98
N ILE A 44 -8.28 5.39 6.30
CA ILE A 44 -9.59 5.19 6.90
C ILE A 44 -9.93 3.70 6.78
N GLY A 45 -10.43 3.10 7.86
CA GLY A 45 -10.89 1.72 7.86
C GLY A 45 -11.88 1.46 8.98
N ASP A 46 -12.42 0.24 9.03
CA ASP A 46 -13.21 -0.19 10.19
C ASP A 46 -12.31 -0.35 11.44
N PRO A 47 -12.88 -0.33 12.67
CA PRO A 47 -12.11 -0.48 13.89
C PRO A 47 -11.29 -1.78 13.98
N GLY A 48 -11.67 -2.81 13.23
CA GLY A 48 -10.93 -4.08 13.13
C GLY A 48 -9.88 -4.11 12.02
N GLY A 49 -9.73 -3.03 11.23
CA GLY A 49 -8.70 -2.92 10.19
C GLY A 49 -8.88 -3.85 9.00
N ARG A 50 -10.10 -4.32 8.73
CA ARG A 50 -10.45 -5.26 7.65
C ARG A 50 -10.96 -4.58 6.38
N SER A 51 -11.14 -3.26 6.41
CA SER A 51 -11.37 -2.38 5.27
C SER A 51 -10.31 -1.28 5.26
N GLY A 52 -10.08 -0.69 4.09
CA GLY A 52 -9.08 0.36 3.93
C GLY A 52 -9.38 1.28 2.76
N ARG A 53 -9.32 2.58 3.01
CA ARG A 53 -9.42 3.65 2.02
C ARG A 53 -8.39 4.73 2.34
N LEU A 54 -7.76 5.30 1.32
CA LEU A 54 -6.98 6.52 1.50
C LEU A 54 -7.84 7.73 1.20
N ARG A 55 -7.95 8.63 2.17
CA ARG A 55 -8.43 9.99 1.95
C ARG A 55 -7.24 10.90 1.73
N ILE A 56 -7.17 11.55 0.58
CA ILE A 56 -6.02 12.33 0.12
C ILE A 56 -6.47 13.75 -0.19
N GLY A 57 -5.82 14.75 0.39
CA GLY A 57 -6.11 16.17 0.17
C GLY A 57 -6.52 16.91 1.44
N GLY A 58 -7.13 18.08 1.26
CA GLY A 58 -7.57 18.97 2.34
C GLY A 58 -8.92 18.56 2.95
N SER A 59 -9.71 19.55 3.40
CA SER A 59 -11.03 19.35 4.01
C SER A 59 -11.90 18.35 3.23
N ALA A 60 -12.83 17.68 3.94
CA ALA A 60 -13.60 16.56 3.41
C ALA A 60 -14.24 16.81 2.03
N SER A 61 -14.67 18.03 1.71
CA SER A 61 -15.28 18.38 0.42
C SER A 61 -14.31 18.45 -0.78
N LEU A 62 -13.00 18.44 -0.53
CA LEU A 62 -11.95 18.53 -1.54
C LEU A 62 -11.02 17.30 -1.53
N SER A 63 -11.36 16.27 -0.76
CA SER A 63 -10.54 15.07 -0.64
C SER A 63 -10.88 14.05 -1.73
N LEU A 64 -9.86 13.45 -2.32
CA LEU A 64 -9.98 12.24 -3.12
C LEU A 64 -10.01 11.02 -2.18
N VAL A 65 -10.92 10.09 -2.42
CA VAL A 65 -10.95 8.81 -1.71
C VAL A 65 -10.57 7.67 -2.65
N VAL A 66 -9.56 6.91 -2.27
CA VAL A 66 -9.07 5.73 -3.00
C VAL A 66 -9.40 4.48 -2.22
N GLU A 67 -10.18 3.57 -2.79
CA GLU A 67 -10.44 2.26 -2.20
C GLU A 67 -9.21 1.37 -2.30
N LEU A 68 -8.88 0.69 -1.20
CA LEU A 68 -7.75 -0.23 -1.14
C LEU A 68 -8.23 -1.67 -1.25
N THR A 69 -7.52 -2.46 -2.03
CA THR A 69 -7.76 -3.90 -2.17
C THR A 69 -6.91 -4.72 -1.21
N VAL A 70 -5.88 -4.11 -0.59
CA VAL A 70 -4.95 -4.81 0.31
C VAL A 70 -5.67 -5.48 1.48
N ALA A 71 -6.68 -4.85 2.08
CA ALA A 71 -7.43 -5.43 3.20
C ALA A 71 -8.21 -6.70 2.79
N GLY A 72 -8.63 -6.79 1.52
CA GLY A 72 -9.25 -7.99 0.94
C GLY A 72 -8.32 -9.20 0.85
N SER A 73 -7.01 -9.04 1.06
CA SER A 73 -6.04 -10.14 1.13
C SER A 73 -5.96 -10.84 2.49
N GLY A 74 -6.84 -10.47 3.43
CA GLY A 74 -6.88 -11.08 4.77
C GLY A 74 -5.81 -10.54 5.72
N VAL A 75 -5.24 -9.37 5.42
CA VAL A 75 -4.38 -8.63 6.35
C VAL A 75 -5.20 -7.67 7.20
N THR A 76 -4.68 -7.37 8.39
CA THR A 76 -5.22 -6.32 9.27
C THR A 76 -4.40 -5.04 9.12
N LEU A 77 -5.11 -3.93 9.00
CA LEU A 77 -4.56 -2.57 9.00
C LEU A 77 -4.61 -1.94 10.40
N ASP A 78 -3.59 -1.16 10.75
CA ASP A 78 -3.45 -0.48 12.03
C ASP A 78 -2.82 0.92 11.87
N GLN A 79 -2.38 1.51 12.97
CA GLN A 79 -1.80 2.86 12.98
C GLN A 79 -0.45 2.96 12.27
N GLY A 80 0.29 1.86 12.14
CA GLY A 80 1.57 1.77 11.42
C GLY A 80 1.43 1.30 9.97
N SER A 81 0.20 1.10 9.49
CA SER A 81 -0.09 0.62 8.14
C SER A 81 0.16 1.62 7.04
N LEU A 82 0.14 2.93 7.34
CA LEU A 82 0.37 3.98 6.35
C LEU A 82 1.81 4.48 6.46
N THR A 83 2.50 4.57 5.33
CA THR A 83 3.76 5.31 5.22
C THR A 83 3.79 5.99 3.87
N CYS A 84 4.20 7.26 3.84
CA CYS A 84 4.24 8.05 2.62
C CYS A 84 5.61 8.70 2.43
N VAL A 85 6.03 8.86 1.18
CA VAL A 85 7.24 9.59 0.81
C VAL A 85 6.92 10.61 -0.27
N GLY A 86 7.42 11.83 -0.09
CA GLY A 86 7.34 12.90 -1.07
C GLY A 86 8.61 12.98 -1.90
N ALA A 87 8.47 12.90 -3.23
CA ALA A 87 9.54 13.11 -4.19
C ALA A 87 8.97 13.83 -5.43
N GLY A 88 9.60 13.72 -6.61
CA GLY A 88 8.97 14.20 -7.85
C GLY A 88 7.70 13.42 -8.20
N ILE A 89 7.62 12.14 -7.81
CA ILE A 89 6.40 11.36 -7.69
C ILE A 89 6.21 11.01 -6.21
N SER A 90 5.09 11.43 -5.63
CA SER A 90 4.71 11.05 -4.28
C SER A 90 4.18 9.63 -4.26
N ALA A 91 4.45 8.88 -3.19
CA ALA A 91 3.86 7.56 -3.02
C ALA A 91 3.51 7.30 -1.56
N CYS A 92 2.40 6.59 -1.36
CA CYS A 92 2.06 5.99 -0.09
C CYS A 92 2.02 4.48 -0.25
N LEU A 93 2.53 3.78 0.75
CA LEU A 93 2.40 2.35 0.90
C LEU A 93 1.45 2.10 2.06
N VAL A 94 0.35 1.41 1.77
CA VAL A 94 -0.53 0.86 2.80
C VAL A 94 -0.21 -0.60 2.96
N ARG A 95 0.17 -1.03 4.17
CA ARG A 95 0.56 -2.41 4.46
C ARG A 95 -0.18 -2.95 5.68
N GLY A 96 -0.53 -4.22 5.64
CA GLY A 96 -1.12 -4.93 6.77
C GLY A 96 -0.40 -6.23 7.03
N THR A 97 -0.62 -6.78 8.21
CA THR A 97 -0.08 -8.09 8.61
C THR A 97 -1.16 -9.16 8.49
N GLY A 98 -0.80 -10.31 7.94
CA GLY A 98 -1.68 -11.47 7.82
C GLY A 98 -0.93 -12.80 7.99
N PRO A 99 -1.59 -13.94 7.75
CA PRO A 99 -1.03 -15.27 8.02
C PRO A 99 0.26 -15.59 7.24
N THR A 100 0.44 -14.98 6.07
CA THR A 100 1.57 -15.23 5.15
C THR A 100 2.67 -14.17 5.24
N GLY A 101 2.54 -13.20 6.15
CA GLY A 101 3.48 -12.11 6.34
C GLY A 101 2.82 -10.75 6.17
N VAL A 102 3.55 -9.80 5.59
CA VAL A 102 3.08 -8.43 5.35
C VAL A 102 2.71 -8.29 3.88
N VAL A 103 1.52 -7.78 3.61
CA VAL A 103 1.06 -7.44 2.25
C VAL A 103 0.81 -5.94 2.19
N GLY A 104 1.21 -5.31 1.10
CA GLY A 104 1.00 -3.89 0.88
C GLY A 104 0.53 -3.55 -0.52
N GLN A 105 -0.05 -2.37 -0.64
CA GLN A 105 -0.49 -1.75 -1.87
C GLN A 105 0.03 -0.32 -1.91
N ALA A 106 0.57 0.08 -3.06
CA ALA A 106 1.02 1.44 -3.28
C ALA A 106 -0.10 2.31 -3.88
N VAL A 107 -0.11 3.59 -3.52
CA VAL A 107 -0.91 4.64 -4.16
C VAL A 107 0.04 5.77 -4.52
N VAL A 108 0.07 6.14 -5.80
CA VAL A 108 1.03 7.13 -6.33
C VAL A 108 0.34 8.43 -6.66
N GLY A 109 1.01 9.54 -6.38
CA GLY A 109 0.56 10.90 -6.64
C GLY A 109 1.50 11.60 -7.62
N ARG A 110 0.95 12.08 -8.74
CA ARG A 110 1.68 12.87 -9.74
C ARG A 110 0.84 14.05 -10.18
N SER A 111 1.40 15.25 -10.09
CA SER A 111 0.73 16.49 -10.53
C SER A 111 -0.68 16.66 -9.94
N GLY A 112 -0.83 16.34 -8.65
CA GLY A 112 -2.10 16.44 -7.92
C GLY A 112 -3.09 15.29 -8.15
N THR A 113 -2.84 14.40 -9.11
CA THR A 113 -3.67 13.21 -9.34
C THR A 113 -3.09 12.02 -8.61
N TRP A 114 -3.93 11.27 -7.89
CA TRP A 114 -3.53 10.05 -7.20
C TRP A 114 -4.21 8.82 -7.78
N SER A 115 -3.50 7.71 -7.82
CA SER A 115 -4.02 6.46 -8.36
C SER A 115 -3.48 5.24 -7.61
N PRO A 116 -4.33 4.25 -7.31
CA PRO A 116 -3.86 3.01 -6.73
C PRO A 116 -3.06 2.21 -7.75
N ILE A 117 -2.06 1.50 -7.26
CA ILE A 117 -1.33 0.52 -8.04
C ILE A 117 -2.00 -0.83 -7.84
N ASN A 118 -2.47 -1.43 -8.94
CA ASN A 118 -3.16 -2.72 -8.94
C ASN A 118 -2.16 -3.89 -8.88
N ARG A 119 -1.23 -3.83 -7.94
CA ARG A 119 -0.23 -4.86 -7.64
C ARG A 119 -0.06 -4.94 -6.13
N ALA A 120 -0.17 -6.15 -5.59
CA ALA A 120 0.21 -6.42 -4.22
C ALA A 120 1.73 -6.58 -4.11
N PHE A 121 2.30 -6.05 -3.04
CA PHE A 121 3.68 -6.29 -2.64
C PHE A 121 3.68 -7.13 -1.37
N THR A 122 4.46 -8.20 -1.35
CA THR A 122 4.43 -9.17 -0.25
C THR A 122 5.81 -9.34 0.34
N SER A 123 5.87 -9.36 1.66
CA SER A 123 7.07 -9.66 2.44
C SER A 123 6.79 -10.84 3.37
N THR A 124 7.54 -11.93 3.20
CA THR A 124 7.46 -13.11 4.08
C THR A 124 8.31 -12.95 5.35
N ALA A 125 9.19 -11.95 5.41
CA ALA A 125 10.03 -11.67 6.57
C ALA A 125 9.59 -10.42 7.38
N GLY A 126 8.34 -9.97 7.19
CA GLY A 126 7.73 -8.91 8.00
C GLY A 126 8.18 -7.47 7.72
N TYR A 127 8.94 -7.19 6.65
CA TYR A 127 9.39 -5.84 6.29
C TYR A 127 8.96 -5.44 4.89
N LEU A 128 8.18 -4.36 4.81
CA LEU A 128 7.74 -3.77 3.56
C LEU A 128 7.79 -2.24 3.66
N ALA A 129 8.58 -1.59 2.82
CA ALA A 129 8.85 -0.16 2.90
C ALA A 129 8.99 0.51 1.54
N LEU A 130 8.95 1.84 1.54
CA LEU A 130 9.32 2.69 0.40
C LEU A 130 10.73 3.24 0.61
N ASN A 131 11.57 3.22 -0.43
CA ASN A 131 12.90 3.82 -0.40
C ASN A 131 13.33 4.31 -1.78
N GLN A 132 14.16 5.34 -1.84
CA GLN A 132 14.76 5.76 -3.11
C GLN A 132 16.06 5.00 -3.37
N VAL A 133 16.04 4.10 -4.35
CA VAL A 133 17.15 3.20 -4.70
C VAL A 133 17.71 3.54 -6.07
N TYR A 134 16.87 3.68 -7.10
CA TYR A 134 17.32 3.89 -8.49
C TYR A 134 17.89 5.30 -8.72
N GLY A 135 17.56 6.26 -7.84
CA GLY A 135 18.07 7.63 -7.90
C GLY A 135 17.31 8.52 -8.89
N ASP A 136 16.14 8.08 -9.35
CA ASP A 136 15.21 8.91 -10.10
C ASP A 136 14.30 9.72 -9.14
N SER A 137 13.07 10.03 -9.55
CA SER A 137 12.10 10.76 -8.73
C SER A 137 10.96 9.89 -8.19
N THR A 138 11.05 8.56 -8.36
CA THR A 138 10.01 7.59 -7.99
C THR A 138 10.56 6.63 -6.94
N PRO A 139 9.96 6.54 -5.74
CA PRO A 139 10.39 5.55 -4.75
C PRO A 139 10.18 4.11 -5.24
N GLU A 140 11.05 3.21 -4.80
CA GLU A 140 10.92 1.77 -4.95
C GLU A 140 10.26 1.12 -3.72
N VAL A 141 9.69 -0.07 -3.94
CA VAL A 141 9.21 -0.94 -2.85
C VAL A 141 10.30 -1.93 -2.48
N LEU A 142 10.64 -1.96 -1.18
CA LEU A 142 11.53 -2.94 -0.57
C LEU A 142 10.67 -3.97 0.16
N ALA A 143 10.75 -5.23 -0.26
CA ALA A 143 10.07 -6.35 0.39
C ALA A 143 11.09 -7.36 0.91
N ALA A 144 11.06 -7.69 2.20
CA ALA A 144 11.92 -8.70 2.76
C ALA A 144 11.34 -10.11 2.57
N THR A 145 12.16 -11.00 2.00
CA THR A 145 11.78 -12.37 1.71
C THR A 145 12.72 -13.33 2.43
N CYS A 146 12.14 -14.32 3.12
CA CYS A 146 12.86 -15.47 3.66
C CYS A 146 13.35 -16.38 2.54
N THR A 147 14.56 -16.92 2.66
CA THR A 147 14.96 -18.11 1.89
C THR A 147 14.13 -19.32 2.31
N PRO A 148 14.17 -20.46 1.58
CA PRO A 148 13.58 -21.70 2.06
C PRO A 148 14.04 -22.03 3.49
N GLY A 149 13.09 -22.39 4.35
CA GLY A 149 13.33 -22.61 5.80
C GLY A 149 13.63 -21.34 6.62
N CYS A 150 13.52 -20.15 6.02
CA CYS A 150 13.82 -18.84 6.60
C CYS A 150 15.16 -18.74 7.36
N ALA A 151 16.18 -19.45 6.88
CA ALA A 151 17.53 -19.37 7.46
C ALA A 151 18.23 -18.02 7.18
N ARG A 152 17.81 -17.32 6.11
CA ARG A 152 18.31 -16.00 5.71
C ARG A 152 17.18 -15.17 5.14
N VAL A 153 17.38 -13.86 5.08
CA VAL A 153 16.47 -12.89 4.47
C VAL A 153 17.20 -12.06 3.42
N TYR A 154 16.52 -11.69 2.35
CA TYR A 154 17.02 -10.71 1.39
C TYR A 154 15.92 -9.69 1.09
N LEU A 155 16.30 -8.50 0.63
CA LEU A 155 15.33 -7.53 0.13
C LEU A 155 15.18 -7.71 -1.38
N GLN A 156 13.95 -7.91 -1.84
CA GLN A 156 13.57 -7.70 -3.23
C GLN A 156 13.20 -6.23 -3.41
N VAL A 157 13.85 -5.56 -4.35
CA VAL A 157 13.59 -4.16 -4.69
C VAL A 157 12.83 -4.10 -6.02
N SER A 158 11.67 -3.46 -6.03
CA SER A 158 10.84 -3.32 -7.23
C SER A 158 10.51 -1.87 -7.49
N GLN A 159 10.44 -1.49 -8.76
CA GLN A 159 9.74 -0.27 -9.14
C GLN A 159 8.26 -0.41 -8.75
N ILE A 160 7.64 0.70 -8.31
CA ILE A 160 6.23 0.69 -7.92
C ILE A 160 5.33 0.24 -9.09
N THR A 161 5.53 0.80 -10.27
CA THR A 161 4.73 0.52 -11.48
C THR A 161 5.42 -0.47 -12.44
N GLY A 162 6.57 -1.00 -12.06
CA GLY A 162 7.49 -1.67 -12.98
C GLY A 162 8.05 -2.98 -12.46
N PRO A 163 9.13 -3.47 -13.11
CA PRO A 163 9.73 -4.75 -12.76
C PRO A 163 10.45 -4.74 -11.41
N VAL A 164 10.87 -5.93 -10.99
CA VAL A 164 11.89 -6.11 -9.96
C VAL A 164 13.22 -5.57 -10.50
N LEU A 165 13.86 -4.69 -9.74
CA LEU A 165 15.19 -4.16 -10.06
C LEU A 165 16.31 -5.12 -9.68
N GLY A 166 16.09 -5.89 -8.61
CA GLY A 166 17.01 -6.90 -8.13
C GLY A 166 16.82 -7.17 -6.65
N CYS A 167 17.72 -7.97 -6.10
CA CYS A 167 17.74 -8.33 -4.71
C CYS A 167 19.08 -7.98 -4.06
N THR A 168 19.05 -7.71 -2.75
CA THR A 168 20.28 -7.65 -1.96
C THR A 168 20.90 -9.03 -1.82
N GLN A 169 22.16 -9.09 -1.38
CA GLN A 169 22.68 -10.34 -0.81
C GLN A 169 21.81 -10.81 0.38
N PRO A 170 21.78 -12.12 0.69
CA PRO A 170 21.05 -12.61 1.85
C PRO A 170 21.77 -12.30 3.17
N TYR A 171 21.02 -11.87 4.19
CA TYR A 171 21.43 -11.58 5.55
C TYR A 171 20.91 -12.66 6.51
N PRO A 172 21.56 -12.90 7.66
CA PRO A 172 21.13 -13.94 8.60
C PRO A 172 19.77 -13.67 9.27
N ARG A 173 19.34 -12.40 9.31
CA ARG A 173 18.07 -11.96 9.90
C ARG A 173 17.74 -10.53 9.47
N LEU A 174 16.49 -10.12 9.66
CA LEU A 174 16.02 -8.79 9.26
C LEU A 174 16.81 -7.65 9.92
N THR A 175 17.10 -7.76 11.21
CA THR A 175 17.87 -6.76 11.98
C THR A 175 19.35 -6.68 11.59
N ALA A 176 19.84 -7.58 10.73
CA ALA A 176 21.17 -7.50 10.15
C ALA A 176 21.20 -6.70 8.83
N LEU A 177 20.04 -6.22 8.36
CA LEU A 177 19.99 -5.33 7.20
C LEU A 177 20.67 -3.99 7.53
N PRO A 178 21.40 -3.40 6.57
CA PRO A 178 22.02 -2.09 6.76
C PRO A 178 20.97 -1.03 7.14
N ARG A 179 21.24 -0.29 8.23
CA ARG A 179 20.38 0.78 8.77
C ARG A 179 19.00 0.35 9.27
N TYR A 180 18.79 -0.92 9.58
CA TYR A 180 17.54 -1.37 10.20
C TYR A 180 17.19 -0.55 11.47
N PRO A 181 15.93 -0.10 11.66
CA PRO A 181 14.73 -0.38 10.85
C PRO A 181 14.57 0.49 9.59
N ASP A 182 15.28 1.62 9.50
CA ASP A 182 15.26 2.54 8.36
C ASP A 182 16.18 2.08 7.23
N VAL A 183 15.93 0.85 6.75
CA VAL A 183 16.77 0.20 5.75
C VAL A 183 16.85 1.05 4.48
N SER A 184 18.06 1.20 3.97
CA SER A 184 18.27 1.84 2.68
C SER A 184 19.40 1.17 1.92
N VAL A 185 19.10 0.87 0.67
CA VAL A 185 19.85 0.00 -0.22
C VAL A 185 20.32 0.84 -1.41
N PRO A 186 21.64 0.92 -1.69
CA PRO A 186 22.10 1.57 -2.91
C PRO A 186 21.84 0.65 -4.11
N TYR A 187 21.55 1.23 -5.28
CA TYR A 187 21.32 0.47 -6.52
C TYR A 187 22.47 -0.50 -6.84
N ALA A 188 23.73 -0.08 -6.60
CA ALA A 188 24.92 -0.90 -6.83
C ALA A 188 25.00 -2.18 -5.95
N ALA A 189 24.19 -2.28 -4.88
CA ALA A 189 24.12 -3.48 -4.05
C ALA A 189 23.12 -4.53 -4.59
N LEU A 190 22.34 -4.20 -5.63
CA LEU A 190 21.37 -5.10 -6.22
C LEU A 190 22.03 -6.11 -7.16
N ARG A 191 21.49 -7.33 -7.14
CA ARG A 191 21.89 -8.48 -7.97
C ARG A 191 20.63 -9.17 -8.50
N PRO A 192 20.74 -10.09 -9.48
CA PRO A 192 19.62 -10.96 -9.82
C PRO A 192 19.06 -11.65 -8.58
N CYS A 193 17.73 -11.73 -8.47
CA CYS A 193 17.09 -12.37 -7.34
C CYS A 193 17.30 -13.89 -7.36
N PRO A 194 17.45 -14.53 -6.20
CA PRO A 194 17.48 -15.99 -6.12
C PRO A 194 16.22 -16.59 -6.74
N THR A 195 16.39 -17.67 -7.51
CA THR A 195 15.29 -18.50 -8.05
C THR A 195 14.87 -19.57 -7.06
#